data_AF-A0A2W1BRC5-F1
#
_entry.id   AF-A0A2W1BRC5-F1
#
_cell.length_a   1.000
_cell.length_b   1.000
_cell.length_c   1.000
_cell.angle_alpha   90.00
_cell.angle_beta   90.00
_cell.angle_gamma   90.00
#
_symmetry.space_group_name_H-M   'P 1'
#
loop_
_entity.id
_entity.type
_entity.pdbx_description
1 polymer ?
#
loop_
_entity_poly.entity_id
_entity_poly.type
_entity_poly.pdbx_seq_one_letter_code
_entity_poly.pdbx_strand_id
1 'polypeptide(L)'
;MGGILNNPSLTFNDGVRSIDYVLVWEAFKEDAATPEAHRQRKIFEENLELEGLQLEREAPENLYGLNFVKIHAPVSVLRDYSEILKLRMPMKIFLEIKIRFLE
;
A
#
# COMPACT_ATOMS: atom_id res chain seq x y z
N MET A 1 6.38 -19.15 -9.73
CA MET A 1 5.94 -18.33 -8.57
C MET A 1 7.17 -17.73 -7.89
N GLY A 2 7.72 -16.63 -8.39
CA GLY A 2 9.00 -16.12 -7.86
C GLY A 2 9.41 -14.73 -8.37
N GLY A 3 8.45 -13.80 -8.49
CA GLY A 3 8.73 -12.46 -9.04
C GLY A 3 8.80 -11.32 -8.02
N ILE A 4 8.11 -11.41 -6.89
CA ILE A 4 7.93 -10.28 -5.95
C ILE A 4 8.62 -10.53 -4.59
N LEU A 5 8.83 -11.79 -4.20
CA LEU A 5 9.27 -12.15 -2.83
C LEU A 5 10.74 -11.85 -2.50
N ASN A 6 11.54 -11.34 -3.43
CA ASN A 6 12.98 -11.15 -3.24
C ASN A 6 13.44 -9.70 -3.36
N ASN A 7 12.52 -8.75 -3.61
CA ASN A 7 12.89 -7.34 -3.65
C ASN A 7 12.47 -6.65 -2.33
N PRO A 8 13.42 -6.37 -1.42
CA PRO A 8 13.10 -5.72 -0.16
C PRO A 8 12.52 -4.31 -0.34
N SER A 9 12.66 -3.69 -1.53
CA SER A 9 12.05 -2.39 -1.83
C SER A 9 10.55 -2.46 -2.14
N LEU A 10 9.98 -3.66 -2.30
CA LEU A 10 8.56 -3.88 -2.63
C LEU A 10 7.77 -4.49 -1.48
N THR A 11 8.41 -4.72 -0.34
CA THR A 11 7.79 -5.29 0.85
C THR A 11 7.99 -4.38 2.05
N PHE A 12 7.20 -4.62 3.09
CA PHE A 12 7.46 -4.10 4.42
C PHE A 12 8.81 -4.61 4.94
N ASN A 13 9.27 -4.05 6.05
CA ASN A 13 10.55 -4.42 6.66
C ASN A 13 10.59 -5.86 7.17
N ASP A 14 9.44 -6.52 7.31
CA ASP A 14 9.35 -7.95 7.61
C ASP A 14 9.61 -8.86 6.40
N GLY A 15 9.66 -8.31 5.18
CA GLY A 15 9.85 -9.08 3.94
C GLY A 15 8.66 -9.94 3.52
N VAL A 16 7.53 -9.85 4.23
CA VAL A 16 6.36 -10.71 4.01
C VAL A 16 5.25 -9.96 3.28
N ARG A 17 4.95 -8.74 3.71
CA ARG A 17 3.81 -7.96 3.20
C ARG A 17 4.23 -7.10 2.02
N SER A 18 3.53 -7.20 0.89
CA SER A 18 3.80 -6.37 -0.29
C SER A 18 3.27 -4.95 -0.11
N ILE A 19 3.97 -3.97 -0.65
CA ILE A 19 3.52 -2.58 -0.64
C ILE A 19 2.56 -2.38 -1.82
N ASP A 20 1.30 -2.05 -1.55
CA ASP A 20 0.28 -1.72 -2.56
C ASP A 20 0.21 -0.21 -2.82
N TYR A 21 0.41 0.60 -1.77
CA TYR A 21 0.39 2.06 -1.87
C TYR A 21 1.40 2.71 -0.91
N VAL A 22 1.84 3.92 -1.22
CA VAL A 22 2.71 4.72 -0.34
C VAL A 22 2.13 6.13 -0.23
N LEU A 23 1.87 6.57 1.00
CA LEU A 23 1.56 7.96 1.30
C LEU A 23 2.84 8.68 1.71
N VAL A 24 3.00 9.92 1.27
CA VAL A 24 4.18 10.75 1.57
C VAL A 24 3.73 12.12 2.06
N TRP A 25 4.35 12.60 3.13
CA TRP A 25 4.17 13.97 3.61
C TRP A 25 5.48 14.53 4.15
N GLU A 26 5.61 15.86 4.09
CA GLU A 26 6.82 16.57 4.50
C GLU A 26 6.56 17.29 5.83
N ALA A 27 7.35 16.99 6.86
CA ALA A 27 7.16 17.54 8.21
C ALA A 27 7.51 19.02 8.33
N PHE A 28 8.40 19.51 7.47
CA PHE A 28 8.82 20.92 7.50
C PHE A 28 7.95 21.84 6.65
N LYS A 29 6.94 21.30 5.96
CA LYS A 29 5.97 22.11 5.24
C LYS A 29 4.98 22.72 6.23
N GLU A 30 4.83 24.05 6.22
CA GLU A 30 4.00 24.79 7.17
C GLU A 30 2.58 24.22 7.32
N ASP A 31 1.92 23.92 6.19
CA ASP A 31 0.57 23.33 6.17
C ASP A 31 0.52 21.97 6.89
N ALA A 32 1.57 21.17 6.77
CA ALA A 32 1.66 19.81 7.30
C ALA A 32 2.08 19.76 8.77
N ALA A 33 2.68 20.84 9.27
CA ALA A 33 3.11 21.00 10.67
C ALA A 33 1.99 21.55 11.58
N THR A 34 0.85 21.94 11.02
CA THR A 34 -0.28 22.44 11.81
C THR A 34 -0.85 21.34 12.71
N PRO A 35 -1.34 21.68 13.93
CA PRO A 35 -2.00 20.71 14.81
C PRO A 35 -3.21 20.04 14.16
N GLU A 36 -3.92 20.77 13.29
CA GLU A 36 -5.06 20.26 12.54
C GLU A 36 -4.62 19.20 11.53
N ALA A 37 -3.57 19.46 10.74
CA ALA A 37 -3.03 18.48 9.80
C ALA A 37 -2.55 17.21 10.51
N HIS A 38 -1.90 17.34 11.66
CA HIS A 38 -1.50 16.19 12.49
C HIS A 38 -2.72 15.37 12.94
N ARG A 39 -3.78 16.03 13.42
CA ARG A 39 -5.04 15.38 13.84
C ARG A 39 -5.71 14.64 12.67
N GLN A 40 -5.85 15.30 11.53
CA GLN A 40 -6.48 14.73 10.34
C GLN A 40 -5.71 13.51 9.83
N ARG A 41 -4.37 13.58 9.82
CA ARG A 41 -3.52 12.45 9.42
C ARG A 41 -3.71 11.26 10.35
N LYS A 42 -3.69 11.50 11.67
CA LYS A 42 -3.92 10.45 12.67
C LYS A 42 -5.27 9.75 12.45
N ILE A 43 -6.35 10.53 12.31
CA ILE A 43 -7.70 9.99 12.07
C ILE A 43 -7.73 9.20 10.76
N PHE A 44 -7.11 9.71 9.70
CA PHE A 44 -7.07 9.03 8.41
C PHE A 44 -6.35 7.69 8.50
N GLU A 45 -5.18 7.64 9.13
CA GLU A 45 -4.43 6.39 9.33
C GLU A 45 -5.17 5.38 10.22
N GLU A 46 -5.78 5.85 11.32
CA GLU A 46 -6.62 5.00 12.18
C GLU A 46 -7.81 4.40 11.40
N ASN A 47 -8.45 5.20 10.54
CA ASN A 47 -9.54 4.70 9.71
C ASN A 47 -9.05 3.65 8.69
N LEU A 48 -7.87 3.81 8.10
CA LEU A 48 -7.31 2.80 7.20
C LEU A 48 -7.08 1.46 7.94
N GLU A 49 -6.55 1.52 9.17
CA GLU A 49 -6.35 0.33 10.00
C GLU A 49 -7.68 -0.30 10.41
N LEU A 50 -8.71 0.51 10.71
CA LEU A 50 -10.07 0.03 11.02
C LEU A 50 -10.73 -0.68 9.83
N GLU A 51 -10.49 -0.21 8.61
CA GLU A 51 -10.92 -0.87 7.36
C GLU A 51 -10.10 -2.14 7.03
N GLY A 52 -9.13 -2.50 7.89
CA GLY A 52 -8.35 -3.73 7.80
C GLY A 52 -7.08 -3.61 6.96
N LEU A 53 -6.70 -2.41 6.52
CA LEU A 53 -5.42 -2.18 5.86
C LEU A 53 -4.28 -2.22 6.88
N GLN A 54 -3.09 -2.58 6.41
CA GLN A 54 -1.90 -2.69 7.25
C GLN A 54 -0.92 -1.59 6.87
N LEU A 55 -0.43 -0.86 7.87
CA LEU A 55 0.40 0.33 7.68
C LEU A 55 1.80 0.11 8.27
N GLU A 56 2.84 0.52 7.56
CA GLU A 56 4.20 0.65 8.05
C GLU A 56 4.68 2.09 7.87
N ARG A 57 5.10 2.73 8.96
CA ARG A 57 5.44 4.16 9.02
C ARG A 57 6.95 4.30 9.08
N GLU A 58 7.51 5.11 8.20
CA GLU A 58 8.95 5.36 8.13
C GLU A 58 9.21 6.86 8.03
N ALA A 59 10.16 7.35 8.83
CA ALA A 59 10.63 8.73 8.78
C ALA A 59 12.16 8.72 8.68
N PRO A 60 12.73 8.49 7.48
CA PRO A 60 14.17 8.39 7.32
C PRO A 60 14.85 9.74 7.60
N GLU A 61 15.78 9.76 8.55
CA GLU A 61 16.49 10.99 8.97
C GLU A 61 17.24 11.66 7.81
N ASN A 62 17.71 10.85 6.85
CA ASN A 62 18.44 11.28 5.67
C ASN A 62 17.56 11.93 4.58
N LEU A 63 16.24 11.89 4.71
CA LEU A 63 15.29 12.43 3.72
C LEU A 63 14.65 13.74 4.19
N TYR A 64 15.32 14.49 5.05
CA TYR A 64 14.99 15.88 5.39
C TYR A 64 13.51 16.11 5.72
N GLY A 65 12.96 15.28 6.62
CA GLY A 65 11.59 15.44 7.10
C GLY A 65 10.51 14.83 6.20
N LEU A 66 10.86 14.09 5.16
CA LEU A 66 9.92 13.24 4.46
C LEU A 66 9.52 12.04 5.33
N ASN A 67 8.21 11.84 5.42
CA ASN A 67 7.58 10.74 6.13
C ASN A 67 6.81 9.90 5.12
N PHE A 68 6.92 8.58 5.26
CA PHE A 68 6.33 7.59 4.39
C PHE A 68 5.41 6.69 5.20
N VAL A 69 4.24 6.40 4.63
CA VAL A 69 3.33 5.37 5.15
C VAL A 69 3.11 4.36 4.04
N LYS A 70 3.75 3.21 4.16
CA LYS A 70 3.54 2.07 3.27
C LYS A 70 2.25 1.38 3.67
N ILE A 71 1.44 1.01 2.68
CA ILE A 71 0.13 0.39 2.89
C ILE A 71 0.14 -0.97 2.19
N HIS A 72 -0.27 -1.99 2.93
CA HIS A 72 -0.56 -3.33 2.43
C HIS A 72 -2.06 -3.61 2.58
N ALA A 73 -2.68 -4.12 1.52
CA ALA A 73 -4.07 -4.56 1.51
C ALA A 73 -4.13 -6.10 1.64
N PRO A 74 -4.55 -6.64 2.79
CA PRO A 74 -4.72 -8.08 2.94
C PRO A 74 -5.72 -8.64 1.94
N VAL A 75 -5.54 -9.91 1.56
CA VAL A 75 -6.42 -10.60 0.59
C VAL A 75 -7.88 -10.60 1.01
N SER A 76 -8.18 -10.61 2.31
CA SER A 76 -9.56 -10.46 2.83
C SER A 76 -10.18 -9.13 2.45
N VAL A 77 -9.46 -8.02 2.68
CA VAL A 77 -9.92 -6.67 2.32
C VAL A 77 -10.10 -6.56 0.81
N LEU A 78 -9.13 -7.04 0.02
CA LEU A 78 -9.23 -7.03 -1.44
C LEU A 78 -10.44 -7.84 -1.93
N ARG A 79 -10.75 -8.97 -1.30
CA ARG A 79 -11.93 -9.79 -1.63
C ARG A 79 -13.21 -9.01 -1.37
N ASP A 80 -13.39 -8.50 -0.16
CA ASP A 80 -14.63 -7.81 0.24
C ASP A 80 -14.89 -6.60 -0.66
N TYR A 81 -13.86 -5.79 -0.90
CA TYR A 81 -13.96 -4.65 -1.81
C TYR A 81 -14.13 -5.06 -3.27
N SER A 82 -13.57 -6.18 -3.73
CA SER A 82 -13.81 -6.69 -5.09
C SER A 82 -15.25 -7.11 -5.32
N GLU A 83 -15.93 -7.63 -4.29
CA GLU A 83 -17.34 -7.99 -4.33
C GLU A 83 -18.22 -6.73 -4.40
N ILE A 84 -17.92 -5.74 -3.54
CA ILE A 84 -18.62 -4.44 -3.52
C ILE A 84 -18.48 -3.72 -4.87
N LEU A 85 -17.26 -3.66 -5.41
CA LEU A 85 -16.96 -3.01 -6.69
C LEU A 85 -17.38 -3.84 -7.92
N LYS A 86 -17.82 -5.09 -7.72
CA LYS A 86 -18.18 -6.03 -8.78
C LYS A 86 -17.07 -6.25 -9.81
N LEU A 87 -15.83 -6.37 -9.35
CA LEU A 87 -14.68 -6.63 -10.21
C LEU A 87 -14.83 -8.00 -10.90
N ARG A 88 -14.65 -8.03 -12.22
CA ARG A 88 -14.69 -9.27 -12.99
C ARG A 88 -13.31 -9.90 -13.04
N MET A 89 -13.17 -11.05 -12.39
CA MET A 89 -11.98 -11.89 -12.47
C MET A 89 -12.19 -13.03 -13.46
N PRO A 90 -11.15 -13.49 -14.16
CA PRO A 90 -11.24 -14.68 -14.99
C PRO A 90 -11.59 -15.91 -14.11
N MET A 91 -12.69 -16.60 -14.43
CA MET A 91 -13.17 -17.77 -13.67
C MET A 91 -12.24 -18.98 -13.77
N LYS A 92 -11.33 -18.99 -14.75
CA LYS A 92 -10.26 -19.99 -14.89
C LYS A 92 -8.93 -19.28 -15.02
N ILE A 93 -7.95 -19.73 -14.23
CA ILE A 93 -6.56 -19.31 -14.37
C ILE A 93 -6.03 -19.99 -15.63
N PHE A 94 -6.04 -19.29 -16.76
CA PHE A 94 -5.34 -19.76 -17.96
C PHE A 94 -3.84 -19.54 -17.74
N LEU A 95 -3.18 -20.53 -17.13
CA LEU A 95 -1.72 -20.54 -16.89
C LEU A 95 -0.87 -20.56 -18.18
N GLU A 96 -1.49 -20.45 -19.36
CA GLU A 96 -0.82 -20.55 -20.66
C GLU A 96 -1.28 -19.48 -21.67
N ILE A 97 -1.55 -18.24 -21.24
CA ILE A 97 -1.34 -17.12 -22.18
C ILE A 97 0.16 -16.85 -22.22
N LYS A 98 0.91 -17.76 -22.85
CA LYS A 98 2.14 -17.38 -23.53
C LYS A 98 1.77 -16.19 -24.41
N ILE A 99 2.51 -15.10 -24.21
CA ILE A 99 2.66 -13.98 -25.12
C ILE A 99 2.58 -14.50 -26.56
N ARG A 100 1.38 -14.41 -27.14
CA ARG A 100 1.08 -14.62 -28.57
C ARG A 100 0.26 -13.44 -29.10
N PHE A 101 0.50 -12.27 -28.51
CA PHE A 101 0.26 -10.98 -29.17
C PHE A 101 1.64 -10.47 -29.59
N LEU A 102 2.14 -11.00 -30.70
CA LEU A 102 3.19 -10.48 -31.60
C LEU A 102 3.61 -11.64 -32.51
N GLU A 103 2.71 -12.02 -33.43
CA GLU A 103 3.10 -12.39 -34.79
C GLU A 103 2.75 -11.20 -35.69
#